data_AF-A0A232ED65-F1
#
_entry.id   AF-A0A232ED65-F1
#
_cell.length_a   1.000
_cell.length_b   1.000
_cell.length_c   1.000
_cell.angle_alpha   90.00
_cell.angle_beta   90.00
_cell.angle_gamma   90.00
#
_symmetry.space_group_name_H-M   'P 1'
#
loop_
_entity.id
_entity.type
_entity.pdbx_description
1 polymer ?
#
loop_
_entity_poly.entity_id
_entity_poly.type
_entity_poly.pdbx_seq_one_letter_code
_entity_poly.pdbx_strand_id
1 'polypeptide(L)'
;MHRRKKNSRRNRYTNEWINECLLLHIKSCKTYNHLRTHKILALPCLRTLSRYVKVIKDTYGFDEKTFEILKKKTASMNATHVRGVLLVDKM
;
A
#
# COMPACT_ATOMS: atom_id res chain seq x y z
N MET A 1 -2.36 6.45 -17.01
CA MET A 1 -1.42 7.54 -16.60
C MET A 1 -2.18 8.61 -15.81
N HIS A 2 -2.33 8.47 -14.48
CA HIS A 2 -3.01 9.46 -13.64
C HIS A 2 -2.04 10.55 -13.18
N ARG A 3 -1.75 11.50 -14.06
CA ARG A 3 -0.80 12.60 -13.78
C ARG A 3 -1.56 13.93 -13.76
N ARG A 4 -1.92 14.44 -12.57
CA ARG A 4 -2.34 15.85 -12.43
C ARG A 4 -1.08 16.73 -12.53
N LYS A 5 -0.86 17.39 -13.66
CA LYS A 5 0.20 18.42 -13.81
C LYS A 5 -0.37 19.81 -13.47
N LYS A 6 0.24 20.51 -12.50
CA LYS A 6 0.92 21.83 -12.66
C LYS A 6 1.48 22.35 -11.33
N ASN A 7 2.77 22.09 -11.07
CA ASN A 7 3.76 23.05 -10.58
C ASN A 7 5.14 22.37 -10.45
N SER A 8 6.22 23.06 -10.84
CA SER A 8 7.58 22.50 -10.99
C SER A 8 8.22 21.96 -9.70
N ARG A 9 7.60 22.15 -8.52
CA ARG A 9 8.18 21.79 -7.22
C ARG A 9 7.28 20.97 -6.28
N ARG A 10 6.04 20.64 -6.67
CA ARG A 10 5.11 19.87 -5.81
C ARG A 10 4.24 18.94 -6.63
N ASN A 11 4.81 17.82 -7.06
CA ASN A 11 4.02 16.70 -7.56
C ASN A 11 3.35 16.02 -6.34
N ARG A 12 2.08 16.32 -6.07
CA ARG A 12 1.30 15.57 -5.07
C ARG A 12 0.88 14.26 -5.74
N TYR A 13 1.51 13.16 -5.32
CA TYR A 13 1.09 11.82 -5.71
C TYR A 13 -0.33 11.56 -5.16
N THR A 14 -1.18 10.90 -5.94
CA THR A 14 -2.48 10.44 -5.44
C THR A 14 -2.28 9.25 -4.49
N ASN A 15 -3.26 8.99 -3.62
CA ASN A 15 -3.16 7.85 -2.70
C ASN A 15 -3.10 6.52 -3.46
N GLU A 16 -3.82 6.40 -4.57
CA GLU A 16 -3.80 5.22 -5.44
C GLU A 16 -2.39 4.97 -5.99
N TRP A 17 -1.74 6.01 -6.52
CA TRP A 17 -0.38 5.90 -7.06
C TRP A 17 0.64 5.55 -5.98
N ILE A 18 0.50 6.11 -4.78
CA ILE A 18 1.36 5.75 -3.64
C ILE A 18 1.15 4.28 -3.26
N ASN A 19 -0.09 3.79 -3.24
CA ASN A 19 -0.38 2.38 -2.95
C ASN A 19 0.27 1.46 -3.99
N GLU A 20 0.17 1.77 -5.28
CA GLU A 20 0.87 1.03 -6.34
C GLU A 20 2.39 1.04 -6.15
N CYS A 21 2.95 2.20 -5.79
CA CYS A 21 4.39 2.33 -5.49
C CYS A 21 4.81 1.49 -4.28
N LEU A 22 3.98 1.45 -3.23
CA LEU A 22 4.23 0.62 -2.04
C LEU A 22 4.18 -0.87 -2.39
N LEU A 23 3.17 -1.31 -3.14
CA LEU A 23 3.06 -2.70 -3.60
C LEU A 23 4.28 -3.13 -4.43
N LEU A 24 4.76 -2.26 -5.32
CA LEU A 24 5.97 -2.51 -6.11
C LEU A 24 7.21 -2.61 -5.21
N HIS A 25 7.34 -1.72 -4.22
CA HIS A 25 8.46 -1.72 -3.29
C HIS A 25 8.47 -2.98 -2.41
N ILE A 26 7.31 -3.39 -1.88
CA ILE A 26 7.14 -4.63 -1.09
C ILE A 26 7.54 -5.86 -1.90
N LYS A 27 7.17 -5.92 -3.18
CA LYS A 27 7.55 -7.03 -4.06
C LYS A 27 9.05 -7.08 -4.34
N SER A 28 9.69 -5.93 -4.55
CA SER A 28 11.14 -5.86 -4.75
C SER A 28 11.68 -4.44 -4.56
N CYS A 29 12.41 -4.23 -3.46
CA CYS A 29 13.14 -2.99 -3.21
C CYS A 29 14.16 -2.68 -4.31
N LYS A 30 14.83 -3.71 -4.85
CA LYS A 30 15.86 -3.57 -5.90
C LYS A 30 15.23 -3.07 -7.20
N THR A 31 14.14 -3.69 -7.63
CA THR A 31 13.43 -3.29 -8.85
C THR A 31 12.88 -1.88 -8.74
N TYR A 32 12.30 -1.54 -7.58
CA TYR A 32 11.82 -0.18 -7.30
C TYR A 32 12.93 0.87 -7.45
N ASN A 33 14.09 0.61 -6.84
CA ASN A 33 15.24 1.52 -6.91
C ASN A 33 15.80 1.63 -8.32
N HIS A 34 15.91 0.53 -9.06
CA HIS A 34 16.36 0.53 -10.45
C HIS A 34 15.44 1.40 -11.33
N LEU A 35 14.13 1.16 -11.29
CA LEU A 35 13.14 1.92 -12.06
C LEU A 35 13.17 3.42 -11.75
N ARG A 36 13.41 3.77 -10.48
CA ARG A 36 13.52 5.16 -10.03
C ARG A 36 14.83 5.81 -10.48
N THR A 37 15.97 5.15 -10.27
CA THR A 37 17.31 5.69 -10.59
C THR A 37 17.47 5.91 -12.09
N HIS A 38 16.99 4.97 -12.91
CA HIS A 38 16.98 5.10 -14.37
C HIS A 38 15.84 5.99 -14.89
N LYS A 39 15.03 6.61 -14.02
CA LYS A 39 13.92 7.51 -14.36
C LYS A 39 12.90 6.89 -15.33
N ILE A 40 12.77 5.56 -15.33
CA ILE A 40 11.83 4.81 -16.19
C ILE A 40 10.39 5.14 -15.79
N LEU A 41 10.13 5.24 -14.48
CA LEU A 41 8.83 5.65 -13.93
C LEU A 41 8.98 6.82 -12.95
N ALA A 42 7.92 7.62 -12.83
CA ALA A 42 7.87 8.75 -11.90
C ALA A 42 7.60 8.28 -10.45
N LEU A 43 8.57 7.59 -9.86
CA LEU A 43 8.47 7.00 -8.53
C LEU A 43 8.86 8.01 -7.42
N PRO A 44 8.11 8.07 -6.30
CA PRO A 44 8.54 8.82 -5.12
C PRO A 44 9.88 8.31 -4.58
N CYS A 45 10.59 9.14 -3.82
CA CYS A 45 11.74 8.65 -3.06
C CYS A 45 11.29 7.79 -1.87
N LEU A 46 12.19 6.92 -1.40
CA LEU A 46 11.92 6.05 -0.24
C LEU A 46 11.48 6.86 0.99
N ARG A 47 12.10 8.02 1.23
CA ARG A 47 11.69 8.94 2.32
C ARG A 47 10.22 9.37 2.21
N THR A 48 9.75 9.63 0.99
CA THR A 48 8.35 9.94 0.75
C THR A 48 7.48 8.73 1.03
N LEU A 49 7.83 7.54 0.53
CA LEU A 49 7.07 6.30 0.84
C LEU A 49 6.98 6.05 2.34
N SER A 50 8.09 6.13 3.07
CA SER A 50 8.11 5.96 4.53
C SER A 50 7.22 6.98 5.24
N ARG A 51 7.14 8.22 4.75
CA ARG A 51 6.22 9.23 5.31
C ARG A 51 4.76 8.82 5.14
N TYR A 52 4.40 8.24 4.00
CA TYR A 52 3.03 7.74 3.78
C TYR A 52 2.72 6.53 4.66
N VAL A 53 3.67 5.59 4.81
CA VAL A 53 3.50 4.44 5.70
C VAL A 53 3.34 4.89 7.16
N LYS A 54 4.10 5.88 7.62
CA LYS A 54 3.99 6.43 8.99
C LYS A 54 2.63 7.06 9.31
N VAL A 55 1.84 7.45 8.31
CA VAL A 55 0.49 7.97 8.52
C VAL A 55 -0.50 6.84 8.84
N ILE A 56 -0.18 5.62 8.43
CA ILE A 56 -0.93 4.42 8.82
C ILE A 56 -0.66 4.22 10.31
N LYS A 57 -1.69 4.43 11.13
CA LYS A 57 -1.58 4.27 12.57
C LYS A 57 -1.23 2.82 12.87
N ASP A 58 -0.15 2.62 13.62
CA ASP A 58 0.15 1.33 14.21
C ASP A 58 -0.75 1.16 15.44
N THR A 59 -1.35 -0.01 15.58
CA THR A 59 -2.28 -0.34 16.66
C THR A 59 -1.90 -1.68 17.23
N TYR A 60 -1.78 -1.76 18.56
CA TYR A 60 -1.67 -3.05 19.23
C TYR A 60 -3.01 -3.80 19.14
N GLY A 61 -2.94 -5.11 18.88
CA GLY A 61 -4.12 -5.93 18.68
C GLY A 61 -4.66 -5.86 17.25
N PHE A 62 -5.96 -6.09 17.08
CA PHE A 62 -6.58 -6.06 15.76
C PHE A 62 -7.09 -4.67 15.39
N ASP A 63 -6.81 -4.25 14.16
CA ASP A 63 -7.37 -3.03 13.59
C ASP A 63 -8.83 -3.25 13.15
N GLU A 64 -9.75 -2.52 13.79
CA GLU A 64 -11.19 -2.61 13.52
C GLU A 64 -11.52 -2.27 12.06
N LYS A 65 -10.81 -1.30 11.46
CA LYS A 65 -11.00 -0.92 10.06
C LYS A 65 -10.67 -2.05 9.10
N THR A 66 -9.65 -2.84 9.43
CA THR A 66 -9.31 -4.04 8.68
C THR A 66 -10.48 -5.03 8.68
N PHE A 67 -11.13 -5.24 9.83
CA PHE A 67 -12.32 -6.10 9.90
C PHE A 67 -13.53 -5.53 9.17
N GLU A 68 -13.76 -4.21 9.18
CA GLU A 68 -14.82 -3.60 8.38
C GLU A 68 -14.62 -3.83 6.88
N ILE A 69 -13.39 -3.70 6.40
CA ILE A 69 -13.04 -3.95 5.00
C ILE A 69 -13.20 -5.44 4.68
N LEU A 70 -12.75 -6.32 5.57
CA LEU A 70 -12.95 -7.77 5.42
C LEU A 70 -14.43 -8.12 5.37
N LYS A 71 -15.27 -7.57 6.25
CA LYS A 71 -16.73 -7.78 6.27
C LYS A 71 -17.37 -7.37 4.95
N LYS A 72 -16.99 -6.21 4.41
CA LYS A 72 -17.45 -5.73 3.09
C LYS A 72 -17.04 -6.69 1.97
N LYS A 73 -15.81 -7.19 2.02
CA LYS A 73 -15.30 -8.15 1.02
C LYS A 73 -15.99 -9.51 1.11
N THR A 74 -16.23 -10.02 2.32
CA THR A 74 -16.85 -11.34 2.53
C THR A 74 -18.35 -11.33 2.29
N ALA A 75 -19.02 -10.18 2.33
CA ALA A 75 -20.46 -10.08 2.08
C ALA A 75 -20.88 -10.58 0.69
N SER A 76 -19.99 -10.50 -0.31
CA SER A 76 -20.23 -11.01 -1.67
C SER A 76 -19.66 -12.41 -1.92
N MET A 77 -19.07 -13.07 -0.91
CA MET A 77 -18.42 -14.37 -1.03
C MET A 77 -19.35 -15.52 -0.61
N ASN A 78 -19.20 -16.67 -1.24
CA ASN A 78 -19.90 -17.90 -0.83
C ASN A 78 -19.49 -18.33 0.58
N ALA A 79 -20.42 -18.90 1.35
CA ALA A 79 -20.20 -19.32 2.74
C ALA A 79 -19.02 -20.28 2.93
N THR A 80 -18.68 -21.08 1.90
CA THR A 80 -17.52 -21.97 1.91
C THR A 80 -16.18 -21.23 1.83
N HIS A 81 -16.14 -20.07 1.17
CA HIS A 81 -14.93 -19.25 1.00
C HIS A 81 -14.69 -18.24 2.13
N VAL A 82 -15.69 -18.04 3.00
CA VAL A 82 -15.59 -17.13 4.17
C VAL A 82 -14.94 -17.82 5.37
N ARG A 83 -14.94 -19.15 5.41
CA ARG A 83 -14.33 -19.93 6.50
C ARG A 83 -12.81 -19.78 6.45
N GLY A 84 -12.21 -19.40 7.58
CA GLY A 84 -10.77 -19.27 7.75
C GLY A 84 -10.32 -19.79 9.12
N VAL A 85 -9.02 -20.04 9.26
CA VAL A 85 -8.39 -20.46 10.51
C VAL A 85 -7.42 -19.37 10.96
N LEU A 86 -7.51 -18.97 12.23
CA LEU A 86 -6.52 -18.07 12.84
C LEU A 86 -5.44 -18.93 13.51
N LEU A 87 -4.28 -19.02 12.88
CA LEU A 87 -3.12 -19.70 13.44
C LEU A 87 -2.19 -18.65 14.05
N VAL A 88 -1.87 -18.83 15.34
CA VAL A 88 -1.00 -17.93 16.10
C VAL A 88 0.13 -18.75 16.66
N ASP A 89 1.36 -18.33 16.36
CA ASP A 89 2.57 -18.86 16.95
C ASP A 89 3.38 -17.69 17.54
N LYS A 90 4.20 -17.97 18.54
CA LYS A 90 5.10 -16.94 19.09
C LYS A 90 6.41 -16.97 18.31
N MET A 91 6.82 -15.78 17.87
CA MET A 91 8.11 -15.57 17.19
C MET A 91 9.27 -15.67 18.17
#